data_AF-A0A937EH34-F1
#
_entry.id   AF-A0A937EH34-F1
#
_cell.length_a   1.000
_cell.length_b   1.000
_cell.length_c   1.000
_cell.angle_alpha   90.00
_cell.angle_beta   90.00
_cell.angle_gamma   90.00
#
_symmetry.space_group_name_H-M   'P 1'
#
loop_
_entity.id
_entity.type
_entity.pdbx_description
1 polymer ?
#
loop_
_entity_poly.entity_id
_entity_poly.type
_entity_poly.pdbx_seq_one_letter_code
_entity_poly.pdbx_strand_id
1 'polypeptide(L)'
;MAVVTVTAGTASAEVRPGAEPGTVTLSTRNLHLTAADTSCFKKSYPNCASSDPAVSFQLVSRGDTSACSFTLSTTWGDGAGGTLDFSGGPDGTLLTPVKHTYTKPKPFVAPKTYAVTWSVTVRSGSNCRPSSDKLSFARTCTSSSLSGPAWAARFPTSTRFEDLKDGFREQVTSFVRAMRSGGITVVPRATLRPPQRAYMMHYAWLIAKKKTSADKVPPFKPAAGQAPVDICWQHTKADGTFDSAASVAAAQRLVTAFGIDPNLRVAPSLTTLHTQGLAIDMTTTWSARSITVTDHGGHRVTISTTPHTGLNTKLISVGRSYGVIHYSSPPEDDPNHWSTNGH
;
A
#
# COMPACT_ATOMS: atom_id res chain seq x y z
N MET A 1 85.25 13.02 12.80
CA MET A 1 83.79 12.81 12.78
C MET A 1 83.14 14.18 12.86
N ALA A 2 82.54 14.63 11.75
CA ALA A 2 81.75 15.86 11.70
C ALA A 2 80.38 15.47 11.16
N VAL A 3 79.36 15.68 11.99
CA VAL A 3 77.95 15.44 11.68
C VAL A 3 77.48 16.59 10.80
N VAL A 4 77.09 16.30 9.56
CA VAL A 4 76.41 17.26 8.68
C VAL A 4 74.92 16.99 8.77
N THR A 5 74.20 17.91 9.39
CA THR A 5 72.74 17.95 9.51
C THR A 5 72.16 18.35 8.16
N VAL A 6 71.37 17.49 7.53
CA VAL A 6 70.59 17.81 6.33
C VAL A 6 69.23 18.34 6.78
N THR A 7 68.99 19.63 6.57
CA THR A 7 67.69 20.27 6.76
C THR A 7 66.75 19.85 5.62
N ALA A 8 65.65 19.17 5.95
CA ALA A 8 64.58 18.86 5.01
C ALA A 8 63.85 20.15 4.62
N GLY A 9 64.00 20.56 3.37
CA GLY A 9 63.23 21.65 2.78
C GLY A 9 61.76 21.25 2.63
N THR A 10 60.86 22.04 3.21
CA THR A 10 59.43 22.00 2.92
C THR A 10 59.21 22.44 1.47
N ALA A 11 58.99 21.48 0.57
CA ALA A 11 58.48 21.76 -0.76
C ALA A 11 57.01 22.17 -0.64
N SER A 12 56.74 23.48 -0.64
CA SER A 12 55.42 24.00 -0.96
C SER A 12 55.09 23.58 -2.39
N ALA A 13 54.01 22.80 -2.56
CA ALA A 13 53.48 22.47 -3.87
C ALA A 13 53.03 23.77 -4.55
N GLU A 14 53.83 24.21 -5.52
CA GLU A 14 53.55 25.39 -6.34
C GLU A 14 52.35 25.07 -7.24
N VAL A 15 51.24 25.77 -7.00
CA VAL A 15 50.01 25.65 -7.79
C VAL A 15 50.32 26.08 -9.21
N ARG A 16 50.19 25.17 -10.19
CA ARG A 16 50.32 25.51 -11.61
C ARG A 16 49.34 26.65 -11.97
N PRO A 17 49.83 27.79 -12.50
CA PRO A 17 48.95 28.86 -12.96
C PRO A 17 48.10 28.33 -14.13
N GLY A 18 46.79 28.30 -13.94
CA GLY A 18 45.81 27.82 -14.92
C GLY A 18 45.08 26.52 -14.58
N ALA A 19 45.39 25.87 -13.44
CA ALA A 19 44.56 24.77 -12.96
C ALA A 19 43.18 25.30 -12.51
N GLU A 20 42.09 24.79 -13.09
CA GLU A 20 40.75 25.15 -12.63
C GLU A 20 40.59 24.76 -11.15
N PRO A 21 39.95 25.61 -10.32
CA PRO A 21 39.70 25.30 -8.92
C PRO A 21 38.94 23.97 -8.79
N GLY A 22 39.41 23.13 -7.87
CA GLY A 22 38.77 21.86 -7.56
C GLY A 22 37.34 22.06 -7.04
N THR A 23 36.45 21.13 -7.37
CA THR A 23 35.07 21.14 -6.91
C THR A 23 34.61 19.73 -6.58
N VAL A 24 33.58 19.61 -5.75
CA VAL A 24 32.96 18.33 -5.41
C VAL A 24 31.70 18.17 -6.26
N THR A 25 31.54 17.04 -6.95
CA THR A 25 30.34 16.77 -7.77
C THR A 25 29.78 15.39 -7.50
N LEU A 26 28.63 15.05 -8.07
CA LEU A 26 28.11 13.69 -7.99
C LEU A 26 28.97 12.70 -8.79
N SER A 27 29.30 11.57 -8.17
CA SER A 27 29.98 10.46 -8.84
C SER A 27 29.01 9.79 -9.81
N THR A 28 29.40 9.62 -11.06
CA THR A 28 28.63 8.82 -12.03
C THR A 28 28.98 7.33 -12.00
N ARG A 29 29.99 6.92 -11.20
CA ARG A 29 30.55 5.56 -11.23
C ARG A 29 30.01 4.65 -10.12
N ASN A 30 29.66 5.17 -8.95
CA ASN A 30 29.29 4.37 -7.77
C ASN A 30 28.06 4.91 -7.03
N LEU A 31 26.91 4.85 -7.68
CA LEU A 31 25.65 5.14 -7.02
C LEU A 31 24.94 3.82 -6.75
N HIS A 32 25.13 3.27 -5.56
CA HIS A 32 24.50 2.02 -5.16
C HIS A 32 23.18 2.32 -4.44
N LEU A 33 22.09 1.94 -5.09
CA LEU A 33 20.92 1.47 -4.36
C LEU A 33 21.18 -0.01 -4.08
N THR A 34 21.05 -0.42 -2.83
CA THR A 34 20.97 -1.84 -2.55
C THR A 34 19.57 -2.35 -2.92
N ALA A 35 19.54 -3.58 -3.43
CA ALA A 35 18.41 -4.39 -3.88
C ALA A 35 17.68 -3.96 -5.19
N ALA A 36 18.05 -4.69 -6.26
CA ALA A 36 17.43 -4.83 -7.58
C ALA A 36 17.70 -3.73 -8.63
N ASP A 37 18.94 -3.73 -9.14
CA ASP A 37 19.42 -3.38 -10.49
C ASP A 37 18.94 -2.09 -11.19
N THR A 38 19.55 -0.95 -10.85
CA THR A 38 20.46 -0.13 -11.71
C THR A 38 21.03 1.00 -10.84
N SER A 39 22.27 1.45 -11.09
CA SER A 39 22.88 2.56 -10.31
C SER A 39 22.11 3.87 -10.54
N CYS A 40 21.37 4.32 -9.55
CA CYS A 40 20.54 5.52 -9.66
C CYS A 40 21.33 6.82 -9.58
N PHE A 41 20.88 7.89 -10.25
CA PHE A 41 21.53 9.22 -10.27
C PHE A 41 22.75 9.38 -11.19
N LYS A 42 22.96 8.48 -12.17
CA LYS A 42 23.80 8.82 -13.31
C LYS A 42 23.14 9.99 -14.05
N LYS A 43 23.92 10.98 -14.50
CA LYS A 43 23.43 12.15 -15.27
C LYS A 43 22.59 11.77 -16.51
N SER A 44 22.75 10.54 -17.00
CA SER A 44 22.02 9.93 -18.12
C SER A 44 20.75 9.14 -17.73
N TYR A 45 20.43 8.99 -16.45
CA TYR A 45 19.25 8.26 -15.95
C TYR A 45 18.42 9.16 -15.01
N PRO A 46 17.64 10.11 -15.55
CA PRO A 46 16.78 11.00 -14.76
C PRO A 46 15.63 10.26 -14.05
N ASN A 47 15.33 9.02 -14.46
CA ASN A 47 14.19 8.22 -13.98
C ASN A 47 14.68 6.97 -13.23
N CYS A 48 15.46 7.16 -12.17
CA CYS A 48 15.79 6.09 -11.24
C CYS A 48 14.52 5.58 -10.53
N ALA A 49 14.35 4.25 -10.38
CA ALA A 49 13.31 3.64 -9.58
C ALA A 49 13.89 2.62 -8.57
N SER A 50 13.41 2.62 -7.32
CA SER A 50 13.81 1.67 -6.28
C SER A 50 12.64 1.19 -5.44
N SER A 51 12.58 -0.11 -5.16
CA SER A 51 11.67 -0.65 -4.14
C SER A 51 12.28 -0.63 -2.73
N ASP A 52 13.61 -0.50 -2.61
CA ASP A 52 14.32 -0.36 -1.33
C ASP A 52 14.09 1.06 -0.77
N PRO A 53 13.60 1.21 0.47
CA PRO A 53 13.54 2.51 1.15
C PRO A 53 14.91 3.12 1.43
N ALA A 54 15.98 2.33 1.49
CA ALA A 54 17.34 2.81 1.68
C ALA A 54 17.91 3.31 0.35
N VAL A 55 18.34 4.57 0.34
CA VAL A 55 19.02 5.19 -0.80
C VAL A 55 20.38 5.72 -0.38
N SER A 56 21.30 5.73 -1.33
CA SER A 56 22.58 6.42 -1.14
C SER A 56 23.06 7.07 -2.43
N PHE A 57 23.76 8.19 -2.29
CA PHE A 57 24.55 8.78 -3.37
C PHE A 57 25.96 9.09 -2.89
N GLN A 58 26.90 9.22 -3.83
CA GLN A 58 28.30 9.47 -3.53
C GLN A 58 28.81 10.68 -4.29
N LEU A 59 29.60 11.50 -3.62
CA LEU A 59 30.29 12.63 -4.22
C LEU A 59 31.69 12.22 -4.69
N VAL A 60 32.25 12.96 -5.64
CA VAL A 60 33.58 12.77 -6.22
C VAL A 60 34.29 14.12 -6.34
N SER A 61 35.58 14.14 -6.02
CA SER A 61 36.46 15.26 -6.31
C SER A 61 36.63 15.43 -7.83
N ARG A 62 36.40 16.63 -8.36
CA ARG A 62 36.79 17.05 -9.70
C ARG A 62 37.87 18.10 -9.59
N GLY A 63 39.06 17.78 -10.06
CA GLY A 63 40.28 18.47 -9.68
C GLY A 63 40.77 18.03 -8.30
N ASP A 64 42.00 18.41 -7.96
CA ASP A 64 42.58 18.10 -6.66
C ASP A 64 41.95 19.00 -5.58
N THR A 65 41.26 18.37 -4.63
CA THR A 65 40.65 19.02 -3.48
C THR A 65 41.28 18.59 -2.16
N SER A 66 42.44 17.93 -2.20
CA SER A 66 43.10 17.34 -1.02
C SER A 66 43.41 18.35 0.09
N ALA A 67 43.59 19.63 -0.28
CA ALA A 67 43.87 20.71 0.66
C ALA A 67 42.61 21.31 1.31
N CYS A 68 41.41 20.80 1.00
CA CYS A 68 40.14 21.41 1.38
C CYS A 68 39.34 20.54 2.33
N SER A 69 38.57 21.22 3.19
CA SER A 69 37.51 20.60 3.97
C SER A 69 36.16 21.24 3.64
N PHE A 70 35.11 20.44 3.69
CA PHE A 70 33.80 20.77 3.19
C PHE A 70 32.70 20.47 4.21
N THR A 71 31.61 21.22 4.13
CA THR A 71 30.33 20.86 4.77
C THR A 71 29.32 20.57 3.67
N LEU A 72 28.79 19.34 3.66
CA LEU A 72 27.65 18.95 2.85
C LEU A 72 26.37 19.23 3.64
N SER A 73 25.41 19.92 3.04
CA SER A 73 24.02 20.00 3.49
C SER A 73 23.14 19.19 2.53
N THR A 74 22.27 18.34 3.07
CA THR A 74 21.31 17.55 2.27
C THR A 74 19.89 17.76 2.77
N THR A 75 18.95 17.87 1.84
CA THR A 75 17.51 17.81 2.10
C THR A 75 16.88 16.73 1.22
N TRP A 76 16.23 15.78 1.86
CA TRP A 76 15.53 14.66 1.24
C TRP A 76 14.08 15.02 0.97
N GLY A 77 13.48 14.38 -0.03
CA GLY A 77 12.11 14.70 -0.48
C GLY A 77 10.99 14.37 0.50
N ASP A 78 11.31 13.79 1.66
CA ASP A 78 10.41 13.61 2.81
C ASP A 78 10.59 14.70 3.88
N GLY A 79 11.41 15.72 3.61
CA GLY A 79 11.71 16.82 4.52
C GLY A 79 12.84 16.54 5.50
N ALA A 80 13.34 15.30 5.58
CA ALA A 80 14.52 14.99 6.37
C ALA A 80 15.75 15.71 5.80
N GLY A 81 16.72 16.01 6.64
CA GLY A 81 17.95 16.65 6.20
C GLY A 81 19.02 16.58 7.25
N GLY A 82 20.22 17.01 6.89
CA GLY A 82 21.36 17.02 7.78
C GLY A 82 22.60 17.58 7.12
N THR A 83 23.62 17.77 7.95
CA THR A 83 24.94 18.20 7.52
C THR A 83 25.99 17.12 7.80
N LEU A 84 27.01 17.08 6.95
CA LEU A 84 28.14 16.17 7.09
C LEU A 84 29.41 16.91 6.70
N ASP A 85 30.40 16.90 7.60
CA ASP A 85 31.73 17.43 7.30
C ASP A 85 32.63 16.32 6.75
N PHE A 86 33.45 16.65 5.75
CA PHE A 86 34.39 15.72 5.13
C PHE A 86 35.58 16.45 4.50
N SER A 87 36.69 15.73 4.34
CA SER A 87 37.87 16.22 3.62
C SER A 87 37.77 15.90 2.13
N GLY A 88 38.34 16.77 1.30
CA GLY A 88 38.54 16.49 -0.12
C GLY A 88 39.62 15.44 -0.36
N GLY A 89 39.96 15.25 -1.62
CA GLY A 89 41.01 14.34 -2.05
C GLY A 89 41.44 14.60 -3.49
N PRO A 90 42.41 13.82 -4.01
CA PRO A 90 42.88 13.94 -5.39
C PRO A 90 41.74 13.85 -6.40
N ASP A 91 41.96 14.34 -7.62
CA ASP A 91 40.97 14.25 -8.69
C ASP A 91 40.46 12.82 -8.88
N GLY A 92 39.14 12.65 -8.99
CA GLY A 92 38.48 11.36 -9.09
C GLY A 92 38.26 10.61 -7.77
N THR A 93 38.71 11.15 -6.62
CA THR A 93 38.50 10.51 -5.30
C THR A 93 37.01 10.44 -4.97
N LEU A 94 36.55 9.24 -4.62
CA LEU A 94 35.20 9.04 -4.09
C LEU A 94 35.15 9.47 -2.62
N LEU A 95 34.20 10.33 -2.32
CA LEU A 95 34.03 10.94 -1.00
C LEU A 95 32.95 10.20 -0.20
N THR A 96 32.66 10.66 1.01
CA THR A 96 31.76 9.97 1.94
C THR A 96 30.38 9.74 1.31
N PRO A 97 29.85 8.50 1.34
CA PRO A 97 28.52 8.22 0.83
C PRO A 97 27.46 8.86 1.73
N VAL A 98 26.47 9.49 1.11
CA VAL A 98 25.33 10.11 1.77
C VAL A 98 24.20 9.11 1.73
N LYS A 99 23.69 8.70 2.89
CA LYS A 99 22.68 7.66 3.03
C LYS A 99 21.41 8.22 3.65
N HIS A 100 20.27 7.72 3.21
CA HIS A 100 18.99 7.97 3.85
C HIS A 100 18.07 6.78 3.69
N THR A 101 17.22 6.56 4.70
CA THR A 101 16.18 5.54 4.62
C THR A 101 14.85 6.23 4.73
N TYR A 102 14.05 6.15 3.66
CA TYR A 102 12.69 6.66 3.66
C TYR A 102 11.81 5.79 4.55
N THR A 103 11.77 6.13 5.83
CA THR A 103 10.85 5.54 6.80
C THR A 103 9.43 5.77 6.33
N LYS A 104 8.66 4.69 6.12
CA LYS A 104 7.28 4.78 5.64
C LYS A 104 6.47 5.73 6.54
N PRO A 105 6.01 6.90 6.08
CA PRO A 105 4.79 7.44 6.64
C PRO A 105 3.71 6.47 6.19
N LYS A 106 3.15 5.69 7.12
CA LYS A 106 1.96 4.89 6.81
C LYS A 106 0.84 5.87 6.46
N PRO A 107 0.15 5.71 5.33
CA PRO A 107 0.33 4.77 4.22
C PRO A 107 1.18 5.33 3.04
N PHE A 108 2.16 4.56 2.58
CA PHE A 108 2.99 4.89 1.40
C PHE A 108 2.21 4.58 0.11
N VAL A 109 1.98 5.59 -0.73
CA VAL A 109 1.40 5.45 -2.07
C VAL A 109 2.53 5.47 -3.08
N ALA A 110 2.81 4.34 -3.73
CA ALA A 110 3.80 4.26 -4.80
C ALA A 110 3.16 4.11 -6.20
N PRO A 111 3.93 4.44 -7.26
CA PRO A 111 5.24 5.10 -7.22
C PRO A 111 5.16 6.53 -6.70
N LYS A 112 6.19 6.95 -5.96
CA LYS A 112 6.36 8.34 -5.51
C LYS A 112 7.76 8.83 -5.82
N THR A 113 7.84 9.93 -6.56
CA THR A 113 9.11 10.60 -6.84
C THR A 113 9.50 11.49 -5.67
N TYR A 114 10.75 11.35 -5.23
CA TYR A 114 11.37 12.17 -4.21
C TYR A 114 12.49 13.00 -4.85
N ALA A 115 12.44 14.31 -4.64
CA ALA A 115 13.57 15.19 -4.93
C ALA A 115 14.58 15.14 -3.78
N VAL A 116 15.86 15.22 -4.09
CA VAL A 116 16.94 15.36 -3.11
C VAL A 116 17.75 16.57 -3.54
N THR A 117 17.93 17.52 -2.65
CA THR A 117 18.79 18.70 -2.90
C THR A 117 20.00 18.62 -2.01
N TRP A 118 21.17 18.88 -2.57
CA TRP A 118 22.40 18.93 -1.80
C TRP A 118 23.23 20.16 -2.16
N SER A 119 23.96 20.66 -1.18
CA SER A 119 24.93 21.74 -1.37
C SER A 119 26.19 21.47 -0.55
N VAL A 120 27.33 21.80 -1.10
CA VAL A 120 28.64 21.70 -0.46
C VAL A 120 29.20 23.11 -0.33
N THR A 121 29.58 23.49 0.89
CA THR A 121 30.33 24.71 1.17
C THR A 121 31.76 24.38 1.55
N VAL A 122 32.69 25.27 1.20
CA VAL A 122 34.11 25.14 1.58
C VAL A 122 34.26 25.69 3.00
N ARG A 123 34.76 24.86 3.92
CA ARG A 123 35.08 25.27 5.28
C ARG A 123 36.48 25.84 5.40
N SER A 124 37.44 25.20 4.73
CA SER A 124 38.85 25.60 4.71
C SER A 124 39.55 25.07 3.46
N GLY A 125 40.71 25.63 3.15
CA GLY A 125 41.51 25.32 1.96
C GLY A 125 41.44 26.42 0.90
N SER A 126 42.43 26.43 0.00
CA SER A 126 42.48 27.32 -1.15
C SER A 126 42.20 26.53 -2.44
N ASN A 127 41.79 27.23 -3.51
CA ASN A 127 41.49 26.63 -4.82
C ASN A 127 40.35 25.58 -4.83
N CYS A 128 39.40 25.67 -3.90
CA CYS A 128 38.17 24.88 -3.92
C CYS A 128 36.93 25.77 -4.10
N ARG A 129 35.92 25.26 -4.81
CA ARG A 129 34.65 25.96 -5.03
C ARG A 129 33.47 25.22 -4.41
N PRO A 130 32.48 25.94 -3.85
CA PRO A 130 31.23 25.34 -3.46
C PRO A 130 30.49 24.77 -4.68
N SER A 131 29.60 23.83 -4.43
CA SER A 131 28.77 23.21 -5.47
C SER A 131 27.42 22.82 -4.91
N SER A 132 26.43 22.65 -5.78
CA SER A 132 25.10 22.17 -5.40
C SER A 132 24.43 21.55 -6.60
N ASP A 133 23.56 20.58 -6.37
CA ASP A 133 22.73 20.01 -7.43
C ASP A 133 21.42 19.45 -6.85
N LYS A 134 20.55 18.99 -7.75
CA LYS A 134 19.31 18.30 -7.43
C LYS A 134 19.30 16.92 -8.08
N LEU A 135 18.78 15.97 -7.33
CA LEU A 135 18.57 14.60 -7.75
C LEU A 135 17.10 14.25 -7.59
N SER A 136 16.63 13.27 -8.35
CA SER A 136 15.30 12.69 -8.14
C SER A 136 15.33 11.20 -8.34
N PHE A 137 14.52 10.48 -7.56
CA PHE A 137 14.27 9.07 -7.78
C PHE A 137 12.83 8.71 -7.44
N ALA A 138 12.28 7.69 -8.08
CA ALA A 138 10.98 7.12 -7.79
C ALA A 138 11.12 5.95 -6.81
N ARG A 139 10.38 5.98 -5.70
CA ARG A 139 10.17 4.78 -4.91
C ARG A 139 9.03 3.97 -5.52
N THR A 140 9.29 2.73 -5.89
CA THR A 140 8.31 1.78 -6.44
C THR A 140 7.87 0.77 -5.37
N CYS A 141 6.97 -0.12 -5.76
CA CYS A 141 6.41 -1.13 -4.88
C CYS A 141 7.27 -2.37 -4.84
N THR A 142 7.30 -3.04 -3.68
CA THR A 142 7.86 -4.40 -3.60
C THR A 142 6.86 -5.38 -4.21
N SER A 143 7.33 -6.51 -4.75
CA SER A 143 6.46 -7.56 -5.29
C SER A 143 5.44 -8.06 -4.25
N SER A 144 5.80 -8.06 -2.97
CA SER A 144 4.95 -8.43 -1.84
C SER A 144 3.88 -7.38 -1.46
N SER A 145 3.99 -6.14 -1.98
CA SER A 145 3.01 -5.08 -1.76
C SER A 145 2.13 -4.81 -2.97
N LEU A 146 2.53 -5.24 -4.17
CA LEU A 146 1.72 -5.12 -5.39
C LEU A 146 0.32 -5.74 -5.22
N SER A 147 -0.67 -5.05 -5.76
CA SER A 147 -2.05 -5.51 -5.79
C SER A 147 -2.15 -6.83 -6.54
N GLY A 148 -2.99 -7.73 -6.02
CA GLY A 148 -3.16 -9.07 -6.58
C GLY A 148 -3.79 -10.04 -5.58
N PRO A 149 -4.10 -11.29 -6.01
CA PRO A 149 -4.90 -12.24 -5.23
C PRO A 149 -4.44 -12.49 -3.79
N ALA A 150 -3.13 -12.44 -3.53
CA ALA A 150 -2.57 -12.66 -2.20
C ALA A 150 -3.14 -11.67 -1.14
N TRP A 151 -3.56 -10.48 -1.55
CA TRP A 151 -4.18 -9.50 -0.65
C TRP A 151 -5.57 -9.94 -0.15
N ALA A 152 -6.30 -10.75 -0.91
CA ALA A 152 -7.65 -11.19 -0.51
C ALA A 152 -7.64 -12.07 0.74
N ALA A 153 -6.54 -12.78 0.98
CA ALA A 153 -6.36 -13.63 2.16
C ALA A 153 -5.84 -12.87 3.40
N ARG A 154 -5.28 -11.65 3.25
CA ARG A 154 -4.69 -10.90 4.38
C ARG A 154 -5.71 -10.36 5.38
N PHE A 155 -6.92 -10.10 4.90
CA PHE A 155 -8.03 -9.59 5.70
C PHE A 155 -9.27 -10.42 5.39
N PRO A 156 -9.36 -11.65 5.97
CA PRO A 156 -10.47 -12.54 5.70
C PRO A 156 -11.78 -11.94 6.23
N THR A 157 -12.87 -12.19 5.51
CA THR A 157 -14.22 -12.00 6.06
C THR A 157 -14.49 -13.08 7.09
N SER A 158 -15.10 -12.71 8.22
CA SER A 158 -15.58 -13.69 9.20
C SER A 158 -16.84 -14.39 8.70
N THR A 159 -17.04 -15.62 9.15
CA THR A 159 -18.30 -16.38 9.01
C THR A 159 -18.89 -16.75 10.37
N ARG A 160 -18.33 -16.20 11.46
CA ARG A 160 -18.70 -16.53 12.84
C ARG A 160 -19.81 -15.60 13.30
N PHE A 161 -20.82 -16.16 13.98
CA PHE A 161 -21.88 -15.35 14.57
C PHE A 161 -21.35 -14.46 15.70
N GLU A 162 -20.34 -14.92 16.44
CA GLU A 162 -19.70 -14.15 17.52
C GLU A 162 -19.15 -12.79 17.08
N ASP A 163 -18.79 -12.66 15.79
CA ASP A 163 -18.26 -11.40 15.25
C ASP A 163 -19.37 -10.43 14.81
N LEU A 164 -20.65 -10.83 14.92
CA LEU A 164 -21.78 -9.92 14.82
C LEU A 164 -21.88 -9.05 16.07
N LYS A 165 -22.36 -7.82 15.91
CA LYS A 165 -22.58 -6.89 17.02
C LYS A 165 -23.65 -7.43 17.97
N ASP A 166 -23.49 -7.12 19.26
CA ASP A 166 -24.48 -7.47 20.30
C ASP A 166 -25.89 -6.99 19.92
N GLY A 167 -26.92 -7.72 20.36
CA GLY A 167 -28.30 -7.53 19.90
C GLY A 167 -28.56 -8.16 18.52
N PHE A 168 -27.84 -7.76 17.48
CA PHE A 168 -28.02 -8.38 16.15
C PHE A 168 -27.58 -9.84 16.13
N ARG A 169 -26.50 -10.18 16.84
CA ARG A 169 -26.05 -11.56 17.05
C ARG A 169 -27.15 -12.45 17.63
N GLU A 170 -27.89 -11.97 18.62
CA GLU A 170 -28.95 -12.71 19.32
C GLU A 170 -30.15 -12.95 18.40
N GLN A 171 -30.53 -11.92 17.64
CA GLN A 171 -31.59 -11.97 16.63
C GLN A 171 -31.26 -13.00 15.55
N VAL A 172 -30.07 -12.92 14.96
CA VAL A 172 -29.58 -13.89 13.96
C VAL A 172 -29.52 -15.29 14.53
N THR A 173 -28.96 -15.47 15.74
CA THR A 173 -28.84 -16.79 16.37
C THR A 173 -30.21 -17.44 16.59
N SER A 174 -31.20 -16.65 17.02
CA SER A 174 -32.56 -17.14 17.25
C SER A 174 -33.26 -17.49 15.94
N PHE A 175 -33.13 -16.66 14.91
CA PHE A 175 -33.67 -16.93 13.58
C PHE A 175 -33.04 -18.19 12.94
N VAL A 176 -31.71 -18.31 12.99
CA VAL A 176 -30.99 -19.48 12.46
C VAL A 176 -31.38 -20.76 13.20
N ARG A 177 -31.59 -20.69 14.53
CA ARG A 177 -32.10 -21.82 15.30
C ARG A 177 -33.48 -22.23 14.82
N ALA A 178 -34.41 -21.29 14.65
CA ALA A 178 -35.75 -21.57 14.15
C ALA A 178 -35.74 -22.20 12.75
N MET A 179 -34.92 -21.65 11.84
CA MET A 179 -34.71 -22.21 10.51
C MET A 179 -34.21 -23.66 10.55
N ARG A 180 -33.17 -23.94 11.34
CA ARG A 180 -32.60 -25.29 11.48
C ARG A 180 -33.59 -26.28 12.08
N SER A 181 -34.35 -25.89 13.09
CA SER A 181 -35.42 -26.71 13.66
C SER A 181 -36.54 -27.03 12.65
N GLY A 182 -36.76 -26.13 11.67
CA GLY A 182 -37.69 -26.35 10.56
C GLY A 182 -37.13 -27.19 9.41
N GLY A 183 -35.90 -27.70 9.52
CA GLY A 183 -35.25 -28.50 8.47
C GLY A 183 -34.53 -27.68 7.39
N ILE A 184 -34.31 -26.38 7.61
CA ILE A 184 -33.53 -25.54 6.69
C ILE A 184 -32.04 -25.72 6.99
N THR A 185 -31.26 -25.98 5.95
CA THR A 185 -29.79 -25.89 6.01
C THR A 185 -29.37 -24.44 5.89
N VAL A 186 -28.63 -23.95 6.88
CA VAL A 186 -28.13 -22.56 6.95
C VAL A 186 -26.62 -22.54 7.03
N VAL A 187 -25.97 -21.94 6.04
CA VAL A 187 -24.52 -21.81 5.91
C VAL A 187 -24.12 -20.33 5.88
N PRO A 188 -23.53 -19.79 6.96
CA PRO A 188 -22.96 -18.44 6.96
C PRO A 188 -21.85 -18.31 5.91
N ARG A 189 -21.91 -17.23 5.12
CA ARG A 189 -20.93 -16.88 4.08
C ARG A 189 -20.14 -15.63 4.42
N ALA A 190 -20.75 -14.69 5.14
CA ALA A 190 -20.07 -13.50 5.64
C ALA A 190 -20.79 -12.94 6.87
N THR A 191 -20.06 -12.56 7.91
CA THR A 191 -20.54 -11.76 9.05
C THR A 191 -19.75 -10.46 9.08
N LEU A 192 -18.73 -10.34 9.93
CA LEU A 192 -17.87 -9.17 10.00
C LEU A 192 -16.92 -9.13 8.78
N ARG A 193 -16.99 -8.03 8.02
CA ARG A 193 -16.03 -7.71 6.96
C ARG A 193 -15.07 -6.66 7.49
N PRO A 194 -13.76 -6.96 7.64
CA PRO A 194 -12.80 -5.94 8.06
C PRO A 194 -12.83 -4.72 7.12
N PRO A 195 -12.75 -3.47 7.64
CA PRO A 195 -12.72 -2.27 6.81
C PRO A 195 -11.59 -2.28 5.75
N GLN A 196 -10.46 -2.93 6.04
CA GLN A 196 -9.38 -3.17 5.10
C GLN A 196 -9.85 -3.97 3.87
N ARG A 197 -10.65 -5.01 4.11
CA ARG A 197 -11.22 -5.83 3.04
C ARG A 197 -12.21 -5.01 2.21
N ALA A 198 -13.11 -4.27 2.86
CA ALA A 198 -14.07 -3.40 2.16
C ALA A 198 -13.37 -2.35 1.29
N TYR A 199 -12.33 -1.71 1.82
CA TYR A 199 -11.46 -0.78 1.08
C TYR A 199 -10.87 -1.43 -0.18
N MET A 200 -10.24 -2.59 -0.05
CA MET A 200 -9.63 -3.27 -1.19
C MET A 200 -10.66 -3.76 -2.21
N MET A 201 -11.81 -4.29 -1.76
CA MET A 201 -12.90 -4.70 -2.65
C MET A 201 -13.42 -3.52 -3.47
N HIS A 202 -13.66 -2.38 -2.82
CA HIS A 202 -14.15 -1.16 -3.44
C HIS A 202 -13.20 -0.64 -4.54
N TYR A 203 -11.93 -0.42 -4.17
CA TYR A 203 -10.97 0.16 -5.11
C TYR A 203 -10.49 -0.82 -6.18
N ALA A 204 -10.38 -2.11 -5.87
CA ALA A 204 -10.12 -3.12 -6.90
C ALA A 204 -11.23 -3.13 -7.96
N TRP A 205 -12.50 -3.05 -7.55
CA TRP A 205 -13.62 -2.97 -8.48
C TRP A 205 -13.58 -1.69 -9.33
N LEU A 206 -13.34 -0.51 -8.71
CA LEU A 206 -13.25 0.75 -9.44
C LEU A 206 -12.13 0.75 -10.48
N ILE A 207 -10.95 0.22 -10.12
CA ILE A 207 -9.81 0.11 -11.05
C ILE A 207 -10.11 -0.90 -12.16
N ALA A 208 -10.63 -2.09 -11.81
CA ALA A 208 -10.96 -3.15 -12.76
C ALA A 208 -12.00 -2.70 -13.80
N LYS A 209 -12.95 -1.86 -13.39
CA LYS A 209 -13.97 -1.25 -14.26
C LYS A 209 -13.52 0.07 -14.89
N LYS A 210 -12.26 0.48 -14.69
CA LYS A 210 -11.67 1.72 -15.20
C LYS A 210 -12.44 2.99 -14.79
N LYS A 211 -13.15 2.93 -13.66
CA LYS A 211 -13.86 4.08 -13.05
C LYS A 211 -12.94 4.95 -12.19
N THR A 212 -11.79 4.41 -11.79
CA THR A 212 -10.69 5.17 -11.19
C THR A 212 -9.36 4.61 -11.68
N SER A 213 -8.33 5.45 -11.74
CA SER A 213 -6.97 4.99 -12.05
C SER A 213 -6.23 4.60 -10.76
N ALA A 214 -5.30 3.67 -10.86
CA ALA A 214 -4.57 3.13 -9.71
C ALA A 214 -3.78 4.20 -8.93
N ASP A 215 -3.36 5.28 -9.59
CA ASP A 215 -2.65 6.42 -8.99
C ASP A 215 -3.57 7.39 -8.23
N LYS A 216 -4.89 7.26 -8.38
CA LYS A 216 -5.90 8.09 -7.71
C LYS A 216 -6.58 7.41 -6.54
N VAL A 217 -6.24 6.15 -6.26
CA VAL A 217 -6.78 5.46 -5.11
C VAL A 217 -6.30 6.16 -3.83
N PRO A 218 -7.19 6.73 -3.02
CA PRO A 218 -6.80 7.33 -1.76
C PRO A 218 -6.28 6.23 -0.85
N PRO A 219 -5.30 6.52 0.00
CA PRO A 219 -4.76 5.48 0.83
C PRO A 219 -5.72 5.13 1.97
N PHE A 220 -5.63 3.88 2.45
CA PHE A 220 -6.44 3.42 3.57
C PHE A 220 -6.08 4.17 4.87
N LYS A 221 -7.10 4.64 5.59
CA LYS A 221 -6.96 5.30 6.90
C LYS A 221 -7.41 4.34 8.00
N PRO A 222 -6.48 3.64 8.68
CA PRO A 222 -6.86 2.74 9.77
C PRO A 222 -7.42 3.52 10.96
N ALA A 223 -8.48 3.01 11.58
CA ALA A 223 -8.89 3.43 12.92
C ALA A 223 -7.91 2.88 13.98
N ALA A 224 -8.02 3.38 15.22
CA ALA A 224 -7.21 2.87 16.33
C ALA A 224 -7.35 1.34 16.46
N GLY A 225 -6.21 0.64 16.58
CA GLY A 225 -6.16 -0.82 16.65
C GLY A 225 -6.28 -1.56 15.31
N GLN A 226 -6.52 -0.87 14.20
CA GLN A 226 -6.58 -1.51 12.88
C GLN A 226 -5.20 -1.58 12.21
N ALA A 227 -4.90 -2.72 11.61
CA ALA A 227 -3.72 -2.87 10.77
C ALA A 227 -3.85 -2.00 9.50
N PRO A 228 -2.74 -1.39 9.02
CA PRO A 228 -2.74 -0.61 7.79
C PRO A 228 -2.93 -1.51 6.56
N VAL A 229 -3.29 -0.89 5.43
CA VAL A 229 -3.29 -1.55 4.10
C VAL A 229 -2.19 -0.91 3.26
N ASP A 230 -1.01 -1.52 3.29
CA ASP A 230 0.16 -1.12 2.47
C ASP A 230 0.07 -1.70 1.04
N ILE A 231 -1.12 -1.70 0.44
CA ILE A 231 -1.32 -2.23 -0.92
C ILE A 231 -0.82 -1.21 -1.94
N CYS A 232 -0.08 -1.71 -2.90
CA CYS A 232 0.34 -0.95 -4.05
C CYS A 232 -0.55 -1.22 -5.24
N TRP A 233 -1.35 -0.22 -5.61
CA TRP A 233 -2.24 -0.30 -6.75
C TRP A 233 -1.51 -0.12 -8.08
N GLN A 234 -0.44 0.67 -8.10
CA GLN A 234 0.27 1.04 -9.33
C GLN A 234 1.38 0.04 -9.65
N HIS A 235 1.18 -0.71 -10.73
CA HIS A 235 2.21 -1.54 -11.34
C HIS A 235 3.07 -0.69 -12.27
N THR A 236 4.33 -1.07 -12.46
CA THR A 236 5.27 -0.35 -13.33
C THR A 236 5.89 -1.26 -14.36
N LYS A 237 6.28 -0.71 -15.51
CA LYS A 237 7.10 -1.39 -16.51
C LYS A 237 8.55 -1.52 -16.02
N ALA A 238 9.39 -2.21 -16.79
CA ALA A 238 10.81 -2.37 -16.50
C ALA A 238 11.56 -1.03 -16.39
N ASP A 239 11.11 0.01 -17.09
CA ASP A 239 11.68 1.37 -17.04
C ASP A 239 11.15 2.21 -15.85
N GLY A 240 10.37 1.61 -14.95
CA GLY A 240 9.78 2.28 -13.78
C GLY A 240 8.56 3.15 -14.09
N THR A 241 8.15 3.28 -15.35
CA THR A 241 6.97 4.05 -15.72
C THR A 241 5.68 3.32 -15.35
N PHE A 242 4.62 4.09 -15.08
CA PHE A 242 3.32 3.54 -14.70
C PHE A 242 2.73 2.63 -15.78
N ASP A 243 2.37 1.41 -15.38
CA ASP A 243 1.68 0.42 -16.20
C ASP A 243 0.20 0.33 -15.80
N SER A 244 -0.62 1.12 -16.51
CA SER A 244 -2.07 1.12 -16.31
C SER A 244 -2.71 -0.24 -16.64
N ALA A 245 -2.22 -0.93 -17.67
CA ALA A 245 -2.80 -2.20 -18.10
C ALA A 245 -2.51 -3.30 -17.06
N ALA A 246 -1.28 -3.39 -16.56
CA ALA A 246 -0.93 -4.32 -15.49
C ALA A 246 -1.69 -4.02 -14.19
N SER A 247 -1.86 -2.74 -13.85
CA SER A 247 -2.63 -2.31 -12.67
C SER A 247 -4.10 -2.73 -12.75
N VAL A 248 -4.74 -2.54 -13.91
CA VAL A 248 -6.12 -2.99 -14.17
C VAL A 248 -6.23 -4.51 -14.12
N ALA A 249 -5.29 -5.24 -14.75
CA ALA A 249 -5.28 -6.70 -14.72
C ALA A 249 -5.11 -7.26 -13.30
N ALA A 250 -4.26 -6.64 -12.48
CA ALA A 250 -4.09 -7.01 -11.08
C ALA A 250 -5.34 -6.75 -10.24
N ALA A 251 -6.01 -5.61 -10.46
CA ALA A 251 -7.27 -5.30 -9.81
C ALA A 251 -8.38 -6.28 -10.20
N GLN A 252 -8.47 -6.69 -11.48
CA GLN A 252 -9.40 -7.73 -11.94
C GLN A 252 -9.16 -9.06 -11.22
N ARG A 253 -7.91 -9.51 -11.11
CA ARG A 253 -7.57 -10.72 -10.36
C ARG A 253 -7.95 -10.61 -8.88
N LEU A 254 -7.83 -9.42 -8.29
CA LEU A 254 -8.22 -9.17 -6.91
C LEU A 254 -9.76 -9.16 -6.74
N VAL A 255 -10.51 -8.62 -7.70
CA VAL A 255 -11.99 -8.71 -7.75
C VAL A 255 -12.43 -10.18 -7.77
N THR A 256 -11.82 -10.99 -8.64
CA THR A 256 -12.06 -12.45 -8.69
C THR A 256 -11.70 -13.13 -7.36
N ALA A 257 -10.55 -12.82 -6.79
CA ALA A 257 -10.11 -13.39 -5.51
C ALA A 257 -11.01 -13.01 -4.33
N PHE A 258 -11.68 -11.86 -4.40
CA PHE A 258 -12.70 -11.47 -3.43
C PHE A 258 -14.07 -12.13 -3.65
N GLY A 259 -14.27 -12.82 -4.78
CA GLY A 259 -15.57 -13.40 -5.15
C GLY A 259 -16.62 -12.34 -5.46
N ILE A 260 -16.21 -11.15 -5.91
CA ILE A 260 -17.14 -10.10 -6.31
C ILE A 260 -17.74 -10.49 -7.67
N ASP A 261 -19.07 -10.41 -7.78
CA ASP A 261 -19.77 -10.69 -9.03
C ASP A 261 -19.22 -9.81 -10.17
N PRO A 262 -18.73 -10.39 -11.29
CA PRO A 262 -18.27 -9.62 -12.44
C PRO A 262 -19.35 -8.70 -13.04
N ASN A 263 -20.63 -9.01 -12.84
CA ASN A 263 -21.77 -8.24 -13.34
C ASN A 263 -22.24 -7.14 -12.38
N LEU A 264 -21.68 -7.09 -11.16
CA LEU A 264 -22.01 -6.05 -10.19
C LEU A 264 -21.82 -4.66 -10.82
N ARG A 265 -22.87 -3.84 -10.79
CA ARG A 265 -22.93 -2.53 -11.49
C ARG A 265 -22.40 -1.37 -10.65
N VAL A 266 -22.39 -1.55 -9.33
CA VAL A 266 -21.93 -0.58 -8.33
C VAL A 266 -20.71 -1.12 -7.59
N ALA A 267 -19.83 -0.23 -7.12
CA ALA A 267 -18.70 -0.69 -6.31
C ALA A 267 -19.21 -1.24 -4.97
N PRO A 268 -18.61 -2.31 -4.41
CA PRO A 268 -18.86 -2.70 -3.03
C PRO A 268 -18.71 -1.49 -2.10
N SER A 269 -19.68 -1.26 -1.22
CA SER A 269 -19.68 -0.07 -0.37
C SER A 269 -18.52 -0.08 0.62
N LEU A 270 -17.87 1.08 0.79
CA LEU A 270 -16.91 1.31 1.89
C LEU A 270 -17.62 1.32 3.25
N THR A 271 -18.86 1.80 3.28
CA THR A 271 -19.73 1.86 4.46
C THR A 271 -20.80 0.80 4.30
N THR A 272 -20.56 -0.38 4.84
CA THR A 272 -21.47 -1.53 4.75
C THR A 272 -21.78 -2.04 6.16
N LEU A 273 -22.99 -2.55 6.38
CA LEU A 273 -23.38 -3.15 7.65
C LEU A 273 -22.50 -4.36 8.03
N HIS A 274 -21.89 -5.05 7.05
CA HIS A 274 -20.87 -6.06 7.34
C HIS A 274 -19.65 -5.50 8.07
N THR A 275 -19.22 -4.26 7.80
CA THR A 275 -18.09 -3.64 8.52
C THR A 275 -18.46 -3.26 9.96
N GLN A 276 -19.75 -3.21 10.27
CA GLN A 276 -20.29 -2.89 11.58
C GLN A 276 -20.74 -4.14 12.37
N GLY A 277 -20.64 -5.33 11.76
CA GLY A 277 -21.19 -6.57 12.33
C GLY A 277 -22.72 -6.59 12.41
N LEU A 278 -23.39 -5.81 11.56
CA LEU A 278 -24.86 -5.63 11.52
C LEU A 278 -25.50 -6.27 10.29
N ALA A 279 -24.73 -7.10 9.57
CA ALA A 279 -25.22 -7.89 8.44
C ALA A 279 -24.59 -9.28 8.43
N ILE A 280 -25.31 -10.21 7.82
CA ILE A 280 -24.89 -11.58 7.56
C ILE A 280 -25.33 -11.99 6.15
N ASP A 281 -24.40 -12.54 5.39
CA ASP A 281 -24.70 -13.27 4.18
C ASP A 281 -24.79 -14.75 4.56
N MET A 282 -25.90 -15.41 4.25
CA MET A 282 -26.09 -16.83 4.51
C MET A 282 -26.83 -17.52 3.38
N THR A 283 -26.31 -18.68 2.97
CA THR A 283 -27.03 -19.57 2.07
C THR A 283 -28.03 -20.39 2.87
N THR A 284 -29.30 -20.33 2.47
CA THR A 284 -30.38 -21.10 3.08
C THR A 284 -31.05 -21.98 2.02
N THR A 285 -31.21 -23.27 2.31
CA THR A 285 -31.82 -24.25 1.38
C THR A 285 -32.57 -25.34 2.14
N TRP A 286 -33.61 -25.91 1.51
CA TRP A 286 -34.30 -27.11 1.99
C TRP A 286 -34.88 -27.92 0.82
N SER A 287 -35.00 -29.24 1.01
CA SER A 287 -35.50 -30.15 -0.04
C SER A 287 -36.98 -30.51 0.12
N ALA A 288 -37.50 -30.45 1.35
CA ALA A 288 -38.90 -30.80 1.62
C ALA A 288 -39.87 -29.87 0.88
N ARG A 289 -40.96 -30.43 0.36
CA ARG A 289 -42.03 -29.64 -0.30
C ARG A 289 -42.73 -28.66 0.65
N SER A 290 -42.69 -28.95 1.94
CA SER A 290 -43.26 -28.13 3.00
C SER A 290 -42.38 -28.22 4.23
N ILE A 291 -42.12 -27.09 4.87
CA ILE A 291 -41.43 -26.98 6.15
C ILE A 291 -42.26 -26.13 7.11
N THR A 292 -42.02 -26.27 8.40
CA THR A 292 -42.61 -25.40 9.43
C THR A 292 -41.51 -24.71 10.20
N VAL A 293 -41.52 -23.38 10.19
CA VAL A 293 -40.57 -22.54 10.91
C VAL A 293 -41.34 -21.74 11.95
N THR A 294 -40.83 -21.67 13.18
CA THR A 294 -41.42 -20.85 14.23
C THR A 294 -41.00 -19.39 14.05
N ASP A 295 -41.94 -18.44 14.14
CA ASP A 295 -41.64 -17.01 14.15
C ASP A 295 -41.20 -16.52 15.54
N HIS A 296 -40.77 -15.26 15.65
CA HIS A 296 -40.32 -14.70 16.93
C HIS A 296 -41.44 -14.65 18.01
N GLY A 297 -42.70 -14.57 17.60
CA GLY A 297 -43.86 -14.61 18.49
C GLY A 297 -44.24 -16.02 18.98
N GLY A 298 -43.59 -17.07 18.46
CA GLY A 298 -43.87 -18.45 18.79
C GLY A 298 -44.88 -19.14 17.87
N HIS A 299 -45.38 -18.47 16.83
CA HIS A 299 -46.33 -19.08 15.89
C HIS A 299 -45.61 -19.98 14.89
N ARG A 300 -46.26 -21.09 14.53
CA ARG A 300 -45.76 -22.04 13.54
C ARG A 300 -46.17 -21.59 12.14
N VAL A 301 -45.20 -21.22 11.30
CA VAL A 301 -45.42 -20.79 9.91
C VAL A 301 -45.09 -21.93 8.95
N THR A 302 -46.10 -22.38 8.21
CA THR A 302 -45.91 -23.39 7.15
C THR A 302 -45.50 -22.74 5.83
N ILE A 303 -44.35 -23.17 5.32
CA ILE A 303 -43.75 -22.72 4.06
C ILE A 303 -43.80 -23.89 3.07
N SER A 304 -44.72 -23.80 2.11
CA SER A 304 -44.94 -24.76 1.03
C SER A 304 -44.82 -24.12 -0.36
N THR A 305 -44.18 -22.95 -0.43
CA THR A 305 -44.01 -22.14 -1.63
C THR A 305 -42.55 -22.18 -2.09
N THR A 306 -42.32 -21.84 -3.36
CA THR A 306 -40.99 -21.67 -3.95
C THR A 306 -40.54 -20.19 -3.93
N PRO A 307 -39.23 -19.91 -4.08
CA PRO A 307 -38.12 -20.87 -4.12
C PRO A 307 -37.86 -21.49 -2.75
N HIS A 308 -37.14 -22.63 -2.72
CA HIS A 308 -36.69 -23.25 -1.46
C HIS A 308 -35.34 -22.68 -1.00
N THR A 309 -35.28 -21.35 -0.93
CA THR A 309 -34.08 -20.58 -0.59
C THR A 309 -34.43 -19.36 0.26
N GLY A 310 -33.43 -18.54 0.59
CA GLY A 310 -33.59 -17.28 1.32
C GLY A 310 -34.54 -16.28 0.65
N LEU A 311 -34.77 -16.42 -0.65
CA LEU A 311 -35.68 -15.62 -1.45
C LEU A 311 -37.16 -15.95 -1.23
N ASN A 312 -37.49 -16.96 -0.42
CA ASN A 312 -38.88 -17.30 -0.15
C ASN A 312 -39.57 -16.20 0.67
N THR A 313 -40.66 -15.64 0.13
CA THR A 313 -41.38 -14.51 0.75
C THR A 313 -41.92 -14.81 2.15
N LYS A 314 -42.32 -16.05 2.44
CA LYS A 314 -42.74 -16.47 3.78
C LYS A 314 -41.55 -16.56 4.73
N LEU A 315 -40.40 -17.08 4.28
CA LEU A 315 -39.18 -17.11 5.10
C LEU A 315 -38.66 -15.69 5.39
N ILE A 316 -38.71 -14.79 4.40
CA ILE A 316 -38.37 -13.37 4.59
C ILE A 316 -39.28 -12.73 5.64
N SER A 317 -40.58 -13.02 5.62
CA SER A 317 -41.52 -12.56 6.64
C SER A 317 -41.19 -13.09 8.04
N VAL A 318 -40.79 -14.37 8.14
CA VAL A 318 -40.32 -14.96 9.40
C VAL A 318 -39.04 -14.26 9.89
N GLY A 319 -38.05 -14.05 9.02
CA GLY A 319 -36.81 -13.35 9.39
C GLY A 319 -37.09 -11.93 9.92
N ARG A 320 -38.01 -11.19 9.27
CA ARG A 320 -38.44 -9.87 9.74
C ARG A 320 -39.02 -9.89 11.15
N SER A 321 -39.72 -10.96 11.56
CA SER A 321 -40.22 -11.09 12.93
C SER A 321 -39.09 -11.16 13.98
N TYR A 322 -37.91 -11.66 13.61
CA TYR A 322 -36.72 -11.70 14.45
C TYR A 322 -35.88 -10.41 14.40
N GLY A 323 -36.28 -9.39 13.61
CA GLY A 323 -35.45 -8.21 13.35
C GLY A 323 -34.33 -8.44 12.33
N VAL A 324 -34.33 -9.59 11.63
CA VAL A 324 -33.34 -9.96 10.61
C VAL A 324 -33.95 -9.76 9.24
N ILE A 325 -33.61 -8.64 8.59
CA ILE A 325 -34.29 -8.14 7.40
C ILE A 325 -33.49 -8.51 6.15
N HIS A 326 -34.11 -9.24 5.21
CA HIS A 326 -33.51 -9.58 3.92
C HIS A 326 -33.28 -8.32 3.07
N TYR A 327 -32.25 -8.34 2.22
CA TYR A 327 -32.05 -7.33 1.18
C TYR A 327 -33.34 -7.07 0.39
N SER A 328 -33.69 -5.81 0.22
CA SER A 328 -35.03 -5.40 -0.22
C SER A 328 -35.13 -4.94 -1.67
N SER A 329 -34.03 -4.72 -2.38
CA SER A 329 -34.04 -3.88 -3.59
C SER A 329 -33.25 -4.39 -4.80
N PRO A 330 -33.85 -5.27 -5.64
CA PRO A 330 -34.77 -6.35 -5.29
C PRO A 330 -34.01 -7.52 -4.62
N PRO A 331 -34.69 -8.43 -3.89
CA PRO A 331 -34.03 -9.51 -3.15
C PRO A 331 -33.08 -10.40 -3.97
N GLU A 332 -33.39 -10.63 -5.24
CA GLU A 332 -32.57 -11.43 -6.16
C GLU A 332 -31.20 -10.82 -6.51
N ASP A 333 -31.03 -9.51 -6.32
CA ASP A 333 -29.74 -8.83 -6.55
C ASP A 333 -28.73 -9.13 -5.44
N ASP A 334 -29.22 -9.51 -4.24
CA ASP A 334 -28.38 -10.01 -3.15
C ASP A 334 -29.10 -11.12 -2.34
N PRO A 335 -29.20 -12.34 -2.91
CA PRO A 335 -30.11 -13.38 -2.44
C PRO A 335 -29.68 -14.05 -1.12
N ASN A 336 -28.49 -13.74 -0.63
CA ASN A 336 -27.97 -14.28 0.62
C ASN A 336 -27.95 -13.23 1.74
N HIS A 337 -28.23 -11.97 1.46
CA HIS A 337 -27.96 -10.87 2.38
C HIS A 337 -29.11 -10.59 3.35
N TRP A 338 -28.77 -10.53 4.64
CA TRP A 338 -29.66 -10.17 5.73
C TRP A 338 -28.97 -9.17 6.64
N SER A 339 -29.70 -8.18 7.13
CA SER A 339 -29.15 -7.14 7.99
C SER A 339 -30.19 -6.59 8.95
N THR A 340 -29.80 -5.62 9.77
CA THR A 340 -30.74 -4.94 10.68
C THR A 340 -31.76 -4.05 9.95
N ASN A 341 -31.54 -3.72 8.68
CA ASN A 341 -32.41 -2.81 7.93
C ASN A 341 -32.74 -3.24 6.48
N GLY A 342 -32.14 -4.32 5.97
CA GLY A 342 -32.41 -4.84 4.63
C GLY A 342 -31.68 -4.11 3.50
N HIS A 343 -30.52 -3.50 3.80
CA HIS A 343 -29.63 -2.81 2.86
C HIS A 343 -28.17 -3.24 2.94
#